data_AF-A0A2P2CD34-F1
#
_entry.id   AF-A0A2P2CD34-F1
#
_cell.length_a   1.000
_cell.length_b   1.000
_cell.length_c   1.000
_cell.angle_alpha   90.00
_cell.angle_beta   90.00
_cell.angle_gamma   90.00
#
_symmetry.space_group_name_H-M   'P 1'
#
loop_
_entity.id
_entity.type
_entity.pdbx_description
1 polymer ?
#
loop_
_entity_poly.entity_id
_entity_poly.type
_entity_poly.pdbx_seq_one_letter_code
_entity_poly.pdbx_strand_id
1 'polypeptide(L)'
;MTDGSDFSLYLAARWPDLVGGLEDEGVAPDAARLAVAQVLLASRRSWSRRVRDEDVDVTLWAELRARTGLPTRPGGTAPHGVRPADPTDAPEPWLERAEQARAVRRRRGARRGAAWLVGVAVLVAGWAWWAGRPPPGEVRQEDNPLPVAWYAQGYLHLEEVVVELPDVEAFVAWGSGAAAVLRSGEVVRIDADGDVHDIHRAPPTLDEAPDAPPYLPLGAYDVLVQSAPVPGGGWAHLLDSSRRAGQQDEVRQSESGRRAIVVCTADLVCGEPRTIVEADGSIRLR
;
A
#
# COMPACT_ATOMS: atom_id res chain seq x y z
N MET A 1 -13.32 -31.93 -41.26
CA MET A 1 -13.18 -30.58 -41.87
C MET A 1 -14.45 -30.18 -42.66
N THR A 2 -15.64 -30.56 -42.19
CA THR A 2 -16.95 -30.35 -42.85
C THR A 2 -17.84 -29.32 -42.14
N ASP A 3 -17.40 -28.75 -41.01
CA ASP A 3 -18.26 -27.94 -40.13
C ASP A 3 -18.70 -26.60 -40.76
N GLY A 4 -17.92 -26.07 -41.71
CA GLY A 4 -18.23 -24.81 -42.39
C GLY A 4 -19.22 -24.92 -43.55
N SER A 5 -19.27 -26.08 -44.23
CA SER A 5 -20.18 -26.29 -45.36
C SER A 5 -21.62 -26.49 -44.88
N ASP A 6 -21.81 -27.25 -43.80
CA ASP A 6 -23.14 -27.64 -43.32
C ASP A 6 -23.88 -26.44 -42.71
N PHE A 7 -23.16 -25.56 -42.01
CA PHE A 7 -23.72 -24.30 -41.49
C PHE A 7 -24.16 -23.37 -42.62
N SER A 8 -23.33 -23.19 -43.65
CA SER A 8 -23.64 -22.31 -44.79
C SER A 8 -24.83 -22.83 -45.61
N LEU A 9 -24.92 -24.16 -45.79
CA LEU A 9 -26.06 -24.80 -46.44
C LEU A 9 -27.35 -24.60 -45.64
N TYR A 10 -27.30 -24.81 -44.33
CA TYR A 10 -28.44 -24.55 -43.45
C TYR A 10 -28.86 -23.07 -43.50
N LEU A 11 -27.89 -22.15 -43.37
CA LEU A 11 -28.13 -20.71 -43.44
C LEU A 11 -28.86 -20.34 -44.74
N ALA A 12 -28.32 -20.78 -45.89
CA ALA A 12 -28.92 -20.49 -47.18
C ALA A 12 -30.34 -21.07 -47.31
N ALA A 13 -30.57 -22.29 -46.82
CA ALA A 13 -31.87 -22.96 -46.90
C ALA A 13 -32.92 -22.35 -45.95
N ARG A 14 -32.52 -21.91 -44.75
CA ARG A 14 -33.45 -21.56 -43.66
C ARG A 14 -33.58 -20.06 -43.41
N TRP A 15 -32.70 -19.25 -44.01
CA TRP A 15 -32.77 -17.79 -43.88
C TRP A 15 -34.16 -17.21 -44.24
N PRO A 16 -34.77 -17.52 -45.40
CA PRO A 16 -36.06 -16.95 -45.78
C PRO A 16 -37.18 -17.35 -44.81
N ASP A 17 -37.17 -18.59 -44.34
CA ASP A 17 -38.18 -19.13 -43.43
C ASP A 17 -38.09 -18.49 -42.04
N LEU A 18 -36.87 -18.35 -41.49
CA LEU A 18 -36.67 -17.77 -40.16
C LEU A 18 -36.99 -16.27 -40.13
N VAL A 19 -36.62 -15.52 -41.18
CA VAL A 19 -36.95 -14.10 -41.30
C VAL A 19 -38.44 -13.93 -41.55
N GLY A 20 -39.00 -14.65 -42.53
CA GLY A 20 -40.42 -14.59 -42.87
C GLY A 20 -41.32 -14.94 -41.70
N GLY A 21 -41.00 -16.00 -40.94
CA GLY A 21 -41.78 -16.37 -39.76
C GLY A 21 -41.76 -15.32 -38.65
N LEU A 22 -40.67 -14.58 -38.45
CA LEU A 22 -40.64 -13.48 -37.48
C LEU A 22 -41.46 -12.28 -37.97
N GLU A 23 -41.38 -11.96 -39.26
CA GLU A 23 -42.15 -10.87 -39.87
C GLU A 23 -43.65 -11.16 -39.85
N ASP A 24 -44.06 -12.40 -40.11
CA ASP A 24 -45.47 -12.83 -40.04
C ASP A 24 -46.01 -12.76 -38.60
N GLU A 25 -45.13 -12.86 -37.60
CA GLU A 25 -45.44 -12.61 -36.18
C GLU A 25 -45.30 -11.14 -35.75
N GLY A 26 -45.12 -10.22 -36.71
CA GLY A 26 -45.15 -8.77 -36.48
C GLY A 26 -43.80 -8.16 -36.05
N VAL A 27 -42.69 -8.89 -36.16
CA VAL A 27 -41.35 -8.31 -35.93
C VAL A 27 -40.96 -7.44 -37.13
N ALA A 28 -40.47 -6.23 -36.86
CA ALA A 28 -40.04 -5.32 -37.93
C ALA A 28 -38.96 -5.97 -38.83
N PRO A 29 -38.99 -5.76 -40.16
CA PRO A 29 -38.13 -6.45 -41.12
C PRO A 29 -36.62 -6.42 -40.77
N ASP A 30 -36.08 -5.25 -40.44
CA ASP A 30 -34.66 -5.10 -40.07
C ASP A 30 -34.34 -5.77 -38.73
N ALA A 31 -35.28 -5.73 -37.79
CA ALA A 31 -35.12 -6.35 -36.48
C ALA A 31 -35.14 -7.89 -36.59
N ALA A 32 -35.99 -8.45 -37.47
CA ALA A 32 -36.04 -9.87 -37.75
C ALA A 32 -34.71 -10.39 -38.32
N ARG A 33 -34.20 -9.76 -39.39
CA ARG A 33 -32.93 -10.13 -40.02
C ARG A 33 -31.75 -10.01 -39.07
N LEU A 34 -31.69 -8.93 -38.28
CA LEU A 34 -30.64 -8.74 -37.29
C LEU A 34 -30.71 -9.79 -36.16
N ALA A 35 -31.92 -10.14 -35.70
CA ALA A 35 -32.11 -11.18 -34.69
C ALA A 35 -31.65 -12.56 -35.21
N VAL A 36 -32.06 -12.94 -36.43
CA VAL A 36 -31.64 -14.18 -37.11
C VAL A 36 -30.13 -14.24 -37.24
N ALA A 37 -29.51 -13.20 -37.81
CA ALA A 37 -28.06 -13.13 -37.94
C ALA A 37 -27.34 -13.25 -36.58
N GLN A 38 -27.85 -12.58 -35.53
CA GLN A 38 -27.25 -12.62 -34.21
C GLN A 38 -27.35 -14.00 -33.53
N VAL A 39 -28.44 -14.74 -33.72
CA VAL A 39 -28.62 -16.09 -33.16
C VAL A 39 -27.77 -17.10 -33.94
N LEU A 40 -27.80 -17.06 -35.27
CA LEU A 40 -27.00 -17.97 -36.12
C LEU A 40 -25.49 -17.80 -35.89
N LEU A 41 -25.00 -16.56 -35.80
CA LEU A 41 -23.60 -16.32 -35.45
C LEU A 41 -23.24 -16.80 -34.03
N ALA A 42 -24.19 -16.92 -33.11
CA ALA A 42 -23.90 -17.40 -31.74
C ALA A 42 -23.71 -18.91 -31.78
N SER A 43 -24.55 -19.56 -32.57
CA SER A 43 -24.59 -21.00 -32.80
C SER A 43 -23.42 -21.51 -33.63
N ARG A 44 -22.81 -20.66 -34.47
CA ARG A 44 -21.74 -21.06 -35.42
C ARG A 44 -20.60 -21.86 -34.79
N ARG A 45 -20.16 -21.52 -33.57
CA ARG A 45 -19.05 -22.22 -32.91
C ARG A 45 -19.41 -23.59 -32.33
N SER A 46 -20.70 -23.81 -32.09
CA SER A 46 -21.23 -25.05 -31.50
C SER A 46 -22.11 -25.80 -32.51
N TRP A 47 -21.99 -25.49 -33.79
CA TRP A 47 -22.91 -25.95 -34.82
C TRP A 47 -22.94 -27.48 -34.94
N SER A 48 -21.78 -28.10 -35.13
CA SER A 48 -21.64 -29.56 -35.19
C SER A 48 -22.19 -30.29 -33.97
N ARG A 49 -22.08 -29.69 -32.78
CA ARG A 49 -22.67 -30.25 -31.55
C ARG A 49 -24.19 -30.12 -31.56
N ARG A 50 -24.72 -28.94 -31.87
CA ARG A 50 -26.17 -28.69 -31.91
C ARG A 50 -26.89 -29.60 -32.89
N VAL A 51 -26.35 -29.76 -34.10
CA VAL A 51 -26.91 -30.66 -35.13
C VAL A 51 -26.98 -32.11 -34.66
N ARG A 52 -26.04 -32.55 -33.82
CA ARG A 52 -26.00 -33.93 -33.29
C ARG A 52 -26.95 -34.15 -32.12
N ASP A 53 -27.02 -33.17 -31.23
CA ASP A 53 -27.60 -33.35 -29.89
C ASP A 53 -29.01 -32.73 -29.76
N GLU A 54 -29.43 -31.87 -30.71
CA GLU A 54 -30.63 -31.03 -30.61
C GLU A 54 -31.42 -31.01 -31.92
N ASP A 55 -32.74 -30.76 -31.82
CA ASP A 55 -33.52 -30.31 -32.97
C ASP A 55 -33.20 -28.82 -33.22
N VAL A 56 -32.25 -28.59 -34.12
CA VAL A 56 -31.67 -27.26 -34.39
C VAL A 56 -32.73 -26.24 -34.79
N ASP A 57 -33.72 -26.64 -35.59
CA ASP A 57 -34.78 -25.73 -36.04
C ASP A 57 -35.65 -25.29 -34.86
N VAL A 58 -36.06 -26.24 -34.00
CA VAL A 58 -36.88 -25.94 -32.81
C VAL A 58 -36.10 -25.08 -31.82
N THR A 59 -34.84 -25.41 -31.55
CA THR A 59 -34.01 -24.66 -30.59
C THR A 59 -33.70 -23.25 -31.09
N LEU A 60 -33.31 -23.09 -32.37
CA LEU A 60 -33.05 -21.77 -32.93
C LEU A 60 -34.31 -20.91 -32.97
N TRP A 61 -35.46 -21.51 -33.33
CA TRP A 61 -36.73 -20.78 -33.32
C TRP A 61 -37.10 -20.30 -31.92
N ALA A 62 -36.94 -21.14 -30.90
CA ALA A 62 -37.17 -20.74 -29.51
C ALA A 62 -36.23 -19.58 -29.09
N GLU A 63 -34.95 -19.65 -29.44
CA GLU A 63 -33.96 -18.58 -29.18
C GLU A 63 -34.33 -17.26 -29.90
N LEU A 64 -34.82 -17.34 -31.13
CA LEU A 64 -35.26 -16.18 -31.90
C LEU A 64 -36.46 -15.51 -31.26
N ARG A 65 -37.49 -16.27 -30.89
CA ARG A 65 -38.67 -15.76 -30.18
C ARG A 65 -38.29 -15.06 -28.88
N ALA A 66 -37.45 -15.71 -28.08
CA ALA A 66 -36.97 -15.14 -26.82
C ALA A 66 -36.22 -13.81 -27.06
N ARG A 67 -35.43 -13.73 -28.13
CA ARG A 67 -34.67 -12.52 -28.48
C ARG A 67 -35.54 -11.37 -28.99
N THR A 68 -36.62 -11.67 -29.71
CA THR A 68 -37.54 -10.67 -30.26
C THR A 68 -38.69 -10.32 -29.32
N GLY A 69 -38.75 -10.93 -28.13
CA GLY A 69 -39.81 -10.71 -27.15
C GLY A 69 -41.14 -11.36 -27.51
N LEU A 70 -41.15 -12.27 -28.47
CA LEU A 70 -42.33 -13.06 -28.81
C LEU A 70 -42.60 -14.11 -27.72
N PRO A 71 -43.87 -14.44 -27.42
CA PRO A 71 -44.21 -15.44 -26.41
C PRO A 71 -43.55 -16.79 -26.70
N THR A 72 -42.90 -17.40 -25.71
CA THR A 72 -42.32 -18.73 -25.87
C THR A 72 -43.43 -19.77 -26.03
N ARG A 73 -43.36 -20.59 -27.09
CA ARG A 73 -44.27 -21.72 -27.30
C ARG A 73 -43.46 -23.02 -27.22
N PRO A 74 -43.51 -23.74 -26.09
CA PRO A 74 -42.81 -25.02 -25.95
C PRO A 74 -43.28 -26.00 -27.05
N GLY A 75 -42.35 -26.58 -27.79
CA GLY A 75 -42.65 -27.50 -28.89
C GLY A 75 -43.28 -26.83 -30.13
N GLY A 76 -43.25 -25.50 -30.23
CA GLY A 76 -43.67 -24.80 -31.44
C GLY A 76 -42.79 -25.18 -32.63
N THR A 77 -43.42 -25.60 -33.72
CA THR A 77 -42.72 -25.92 -34.97
C THR A 77 -42.08 -24.67 -35.56
N ALA A 78 -40.83 -24.78 -35.99
CA ALA A 78 -40.18 -23.71 -36.73
C ALA A 78 -40.94 -23.45 -38.04
N PRO A 79 -40.93 -22.21 -38.55
CA PRO A 79 -41.45 -21.94 -39.90
C PRO A 79 -40.69 -22.77 -40.95
N HIS A 80 -41.43 -23.37 -41.89
CA HIS A 80 -40.87 -24.09 -43.04
C HIS A 80 -41.65 -23.72 -44.30
N GLY A 81 -40.94 -23.38 -45.38
CA GLY A 81 -41.55 -23.06 -46.67
C GLY A 81 -42.45 -21.81 -46.63
N VAL A 82 -42.14 -20.86 -45.74
CA VAL A 82 -42.98 -19.66 -45.54
C VAL A 82 -42.84 -18.71 -46.72
N ARG A 83 -41.63 -18.59 -47.29
CA ARG A 83 -41.37 -17.73 -48.45
C ARG A 83 -40.35 -18.34 -49.41
N PRO A 84 -40.50 -18.08 -50.72
CA PRO A 84 -39.44 -18.37 -51.68
C PRO A 84 -38.19 -17.55 -51.36
N ALA A 85 -37.01 -18.08 -51.69
CA ALA A 85 -35.76 -17.36 -51.52
C ALA A 85 -35.76 -16.09 -52.37
N ASP A 86 -35.61 -14.93 -51.72
CA ASP A 86 -35.45 -13.64 -52.37
C ASP A 86 -33.94 -13.37 -52.56
N PRO A 87 -33.44 -13.28 -53.81
CA PRO A 87 -32.01 -13.03 -54.07
C PRO A 87 -31.54 -11.66 -53.60
N THR A 88 -32.46 -10.72 -53.32
CA THR A 88 -32.12 -9.40 -52.77
C THR A 88 -31.97 -9.39 -51.25
N ASP A 89 -32.43 -10.44 -50.56
CA ASP A 89 -32.40 -10.58 -49.10
C ASP A 89 -31.31 -11.56 -48.63
N ALA A 90 -30.07 -11.26 -48.98
CA ALA A 90 -28.93 -12.12 -48.65
C ALA A 90 -28.55 -12.02 -47.14
N PRO A 91 -28.13 -13.13 -46.50
CA PRO A 91 -27.77 -13.15 -45.08
C PRO A 91 -26.48 -12.38 -44.75
N GLU A 92 -25.52 -12.27 -45.67
CA GLU A 92 -24.16 -11.80 -45.43
C GLU A 92 -24.09 -10.39 -44.81
N PRO A 93 -24.78 -9.36 -45.35
CA PRO A 93 -24.72 -8.01 -44.77
C PRO A 93 -25.24 -7.94 -43.33
N TRP A 94 -26.19 -8.81 -42.97
CA TRP A 94 -26.76 -8.88 -41.63
C TRP A 94 -25.84 -9.61 -40.65
N LEU A 95 -25.14 -10.65 -41.11
CA LEU A 95 -24.10 -11.32 -40.34
C LEU A 95 -22.97 -10.34 -40.02
N GLU A 96 -22.48 -9.58 -41.00
CA GLU A 96 -21.45 -8.55 -40.78
C GLU A 96 -21.91 -7.51 -39.75
N ARG A 97 -23.13 -6.99 -39.88
CA ARG A 97 -23.71 -6.03 -38.93
C ARG A 97 -23.81 -6.62 -37.51
N ALA A 98 -24.19 -7.89 -37.38
CA ALA A 98 -24.26 -8.58 -36.11
C ALA A 98 -22.86 -8.83 -35.49
N GLU A 99 -21.84 -9.12 -36.29
CA GLU A 99 -20.45 -9.23 -35.84
C GLU A 99 -19.90 -7.89 -35.32
N GLN A 100 -20.14 -6.80 -36.05
CA GLN A 100 -19.77 -5.44 -35.61
C GLN A 100 -20.42 -5.09 -34.26
N ALA A 101 -21.72 -5.38 -34.10
CA ALA A 101 -22.43 -5.15 -32.84
C ALA A 101 -21.86 -5.98 -31.67
N ARG A 102 -21.30 -7.16 -31.92
CA ARG A 102 -20.61 -7.98 -30.90
C ARG A 102 -19.24 -7.39 -30.55
N ALA A 103 -18.47 -6.95 -31.54
CA ALA A 103 -17.15 -6.36 -31.33
C ALA A 103 -17.24 -5.11 -30.43
N VAL A 104 -18.21 -4.23 -30.68
CA VAL A 104 -18.44 -3.03 -29.85
C VAL A 104 -18.79 -3.41 -28.40
N ARG A 105 -19.68 -4.39 -28.20
CA ARG A 105 -20.06 -4.86 -26.86
C ARG A 105 -18.86 -5.45 -26.11
N ARG A 106 -18.03 -6.27 -26.76
CA ARG A 106 -16.80 -6.84 -26.16
C ARG A 106 -15.82 -5.75 -25.73
N ARG A 107 -15.58 -4.74 -26.58
CA ARG A 107 -14.69 -3.61 -26.26
C ARG A 107 -15.17 -2.84 -25.03
N ARG A 108 -16.48 -2.59 -24.92
CA ARG A 108 -17.06 -1.91 -23.74
C ARG A 108 -16.91 -2.76 -22.47
N GLY A 109 -17.14 -4.07 -22.55
CA GLY A 109 -16.94 -4.99 -21.42
C GLY A 109 -15.49 -5.04 -20.94
N ALA A 110 -14.54 -5.17 -21.87
CA ALA A 110 -13.11 -5.21 -21.56
C ALA A 110 -12.62 -3.93 -20.88
N ARG A 111 -13.06 -2.75 -21.36
CA ARG A 111 -12.71 -1.47 -20.74
C ARG A 111 -13.21 -1.34 -19.30
N ARG A 112 -14.43 -1.81 -19.02
CA ARG A 112 -14.98 -1.81 -17.65
C ARG A 112 -14.21 -2.75 -16.71
N GLY A 113 -13.87 -3.94 -17.20
CA GLY A 113 -13.06 -4.90 -16.44
C GLY A 113 -11.67 -4.36 -16.09
N ALA A 114 -11.00 -3.71 -17.06
CA ALA A 114 -9.71 -3.07 -16.83
C ALA A 114 -9.79 -1.95 -15.79
N ALA A 115 -10.81 -1.08 -15.86
CA ALA A 115 -10.99 0.00 -14.89
C ALA A 115 -11.20 -0.52 -13.45
N TRP A 116 -11.96 -1.62 -13.30
CA TRP A 116 -12.15 -2.26 -11.99
C TRP A 116 -10.84 -2.81 -11.42
N LEU A 117 -10.04 -3.51 -12.25
CA LEU A 117 -8.74 -4.04 -11.82
C LEU A 117 -7.78 -2.93 -11.38
N VAL A 118 -7.75 -1.81 -12.10
CA VAL A 118 -6.94 -0.64 -11.70
C VAL A 118 -7.41 -0.09 -10.34
N GLY A 119 -8.72 0.03 -10.12
CA GLY A 119 -9.26 0.47 -8.84
C GLY A 119 -8.86 -0.45 -7.68
N VAL A 120 -8.93 -1.77 -7.86
CA VAL A 120 -8.50 -2.76 -6.86
C VAL A 120 -7.00 -2.65 -6.58
N ALA A 121 -6.17 -2.51 -7.61
CA ALA A 121 -4.73 -2.36 -7.45
C ALA A 121 -4.35 -1.12 -6.63
N VAL A 122 -5.02 0.01 -6.87
CA VAL A 122 -4.82 1.26 -6.10
C VAL A 122 -5.21 1.07 -4.64
N LEU A 123 -6.33 0.40 -4.35
CA LEU A 123 -6.76 0.13 -2.98
C LEU A 123 -5.78 -0.78 -2.23
N VAL A 124 -5.30 -1.85 -2.87
CA VAL A 124 -4.31 -2.76 -2.28
C VAL A 124 -2.99 -2.03 -2.01
N ALA A 125 -2.52 -1.22 -2.96
CA ALA A 125 -1.29 -0.43 -2.79
C ALA A 125 -1.43 0.60 -1.66
N GLY A 126 -2.56 1.30 -1.59
CA GLY A 126 -2.84 2.27 -0.53
C GLY A 126 -2.90 1.63 0.86
N TRP A 127 -3.52 0.45 0.96
CA TRP A 127 -3.61 -0.29 2.22
C TRP A 127 -2.25 -0.82 2.68
N ALA A 128 -1.46 -1.41 1.76
CA ALA A 128 -0.12 -1.91 2.08
C ALA A 128 0.82 -0.81 2.57
N TRP A 129 0.75 0.39 1.98
CA TRP A 129 1.52 1.54 2.43
C TRP A 129 1.13 2.01 3.84
N TRP A 130 -0.17 2.04 4.15
CA TRP A 130 -0.64 2.42 5.48
C TRP A 130 -0.25 1.39 6.56
N ALA A 131 -0.40 0.09 6.25
CA ALA A 131 -0.07 -1.00 7.18
C ALA A 131 1.45 -1.18 7.39
N GLY A 132 2.28 -0.71 6.46
CA GLY A 132 3.75 -0.75 6.58
C GLY A 132 4.36 0.36 7.43
N ARG A 133 3.56 1.28 7.97
CA ARG A 133 4.06 2.32 8.88
C ARG A 133 4.42 1.69 10.22
N PRO A 134 5.64 1.90 10.75
CA PRO A 134 5.99 1.46 12.08
C PRO A 134 5.02 2.09 13.10
N PRO A 135 4.67 1.38 14.18
CA PRO A 135 3.89 1.98 15.27
C PRO A 135 4.66 3.20 15.81
N PRO A 136 3.96 4.25 16.27
CA PRO A 136 4.61 5.33 16.99
C PRO A 136 5.36 4.75 18.19
N GLY A 137 6.58 5.24 18.46
CA GLY A 137 7.35 4.82 19.63
C GLY A 137 6.56 5.06 20.92
N GLU A 138 6.79 4.22 21.94
CA GLU A 138 6.13 4.41 23.23
C GLU A 138 6.60 5.73 23.88
N VAL A 139 5.66 6.58 24.28
CA VAL A 139 5.91 7.79 25.05
C VAL A 139 5.38 7.61 26.46
N ARG A 140 6.25 7.77 27.45
CA ARG A 140 5.92 7.67 28.87
C ARG A 140 6.13 9.02 29.53
N GLN A 141 5.15 9.48 30.32
CA GLN A 141 5.35 10.63 31.21
C GLN A 141 6.15 10.18 32.43
N GLU A 142 7.34 10.74 32.58
CA GLU A 142 8.29 10.41 33.65
C GLU A 142 9.26 11.57 33.82
N ASP A 143 9.37 12.08 35.04
CA ASP A 143 10.24 13.21 35.35
C ASP A 143 11.71 12.84 35.13
N ASN A 144 12.47 13.72 34.48
CA ASN A 144 13.89 13.48 34.26
C ASN A 144 14.69 13.61 35.56
N PRO A 145 15.41 12.55 35.99
CA PRO A 145 16.28 12.66 37.15
C PRO A 145 17.51 13.56 36.91
N LEU A 146 17.82 13.84 35.64
CA LEU A 146 18.92 14.69 35.20
C LEU A 146 18.40 16.02 34.62
N PRO A 147 19.10 17.14 34.85
CA PRO A 147 18.67 18.45 34.35
C PRO A 147 18.98 18.66 32.86
N VAL A 148 19.27 17.60 32.11
CA VAL A 148 19.67 17.66 30.70
C VAL A 148 19.07 16.49 29.94
N ALA A 149 18.78 16.68 28.66
CA ALA A 149 18.35 15.58 27.81
C ALA A 149 19.45 14.51 27.73
N TRP A 150 19.06 13.25 27.83
CA TRP A 150 20.01 12.13 27.75
C TRP A 150 19.39 10.92 27.08
N TYR A 151 20.25 10.09 26.50
CA TYR A 151 19.84 8.90 25.79
C TYR A 151 20.52 7.65 26.36
N ALA A 152 19.74 6.60 26.62
CA ALA A 152 20.25 5.27 26.96
C ALA A 152 19.28 4.18 26.50
N GLN A 153 19.81 3.01 26.13
CA GLN A 153 19.03 1.79 25.88
C GLN A 153 17.84 1.93 24.91
N GLY A 154 17.88 2.87 23.95
CA GLY A 154 16.76 3.10 23.03
C GLY A 154 15.76 4.15 23.48
N TYR A 155 15.99 4.79 24.63
CA TYR A 155 15.10 5.79 25.19
C TYR A 155 15.78 7.16 25.25
N LEU A 156 15.09 8.18 24.78
CA LEU A 156 15.45 9.58 24.92
C LEU A 156 14.66 10.16 26.09
N HIS A 157 15.37 10.60 27.13
CA HIS A 157 14.80 11.23 28.31
C HIS A 157 14.84 12.75 28.12
N LEU A 158 13.66 13.34 27.97
CA LEU A 158 13.43 14.79 27.98
C LEU A 158 13.03 15.23 29.39
N GLU A 159 12.64 16.49 29.58
CA GLU A 159 12.32 17.06 30.91
C GLU A 159 11.19 16.31 31.63
N GLU A 160 10.08 16.05 30.93
CA GLU A 160 8.85 15.46 31.49
C GLU A 160 8.44 14.13 30.83
N VAL A 161 9.16 13.71 29.78
CA VAL A 161 8.79 12.53 28.99
C VAL A 161 10.01 11.68 28.62
N VAL A 162 9.76 10.38 28.48
CA VAL A 162 10.69 9.40 27.96
C VAL A 162 10.11 8.84 26.67
N VAL A 163 10.87 8.96 25.58
CA VAL A 163 10.45 8.57 24.24
C VAL A 163 11.28 7.37 23.80
N GLU A 164 10.61 6.28 23.43
CA GLU A 164 11.25 5.16 22.75
C GLU A 164 11.68 5.61 21.35
N LEU A 165 12.98 5.77 21.17
CA LEU A 165 13.60 6.20 19.93
C LEU A 165 14.79 5.27 19.65
N PRO A 166 14.55 4.06 19.10
CA PRO A 166 15.64 3.14 18.82
C PRO A 166 16.58 3.74 17.78
N ASP A 167 17.83 3.29 17.83
CA ASP A 167 18.84 3.62 16.81
C ASP A 167 19.19 5.11 16.66
N VAL A 168 19.04 5.93 17.71
CA VAL A 168 19.58 7.31 17.71
C VAL A 168 21.11 7.26 17.51
N GLU A 169 21.59 7.87 16.44
CA GLU A 169 23.01 8.06 16.17
C GLU A 169 23.53 9.31 16.88
N ALA A 170 22.80 10.42 16.75
CA ALA A 170 23.08 11.70 17.38
C ALA A 170 21.78 12.37 17.81
N PHE A 171 21.80 13.18 18.87
CA PHE A 171 20.67 14.04 19.25
C PHE A 171 21.17 15.36 19.81
N VAL A 172 20.32 16.37 19.95
CA VAL A 172 20.62 17.64 20.64
C VAL A 172 19.34 18.19 21.23
N ALA A 173 19.42 18.83 22.40
CA ALA A 173 18.31 19.62 22.90
C ALA A 173 17.93 20.73 21.91
N TRP A 174 16.64 20.89 21.64
CA TRP A 174 16.14 21.89 20.70
C TRP A 174 14.81 22.48 21.18
N GLY A 175 14.85 23.72 21.69
CA GLY A 175 13.70 24.32 22.35
C GLY A 175 13.37 23.55 23.63
N SER A 176 12.10 23.18 23.80
CA SER A 176 11.61 22.34 24.90
C SER A 176 11.67 20.84 24.61
N GLY A 177 12.20 20.45 23.45
CA GLY A 177 12.33 19.06 23.03
C GLY A 177 13.73 18.74 22.54
N ALA A 178 13.85 17.92 21.50
CA ALA A 178 15.12 17.52 20.92
C ALA A 178 15.04 17.37 19.40
N ALA A 179 16.20 17.38 18.74
CA ALA A 179 16.35 16.86 17.39
C ALA A 179 17.28 15.64 17.42
N ALA A 180 17.05 14.65 16.58
CA ALA A 180 17.88 13.46 16.49
C ALA A 180 18.13 13.02 15.04
N VAL A 181 19.31 12.46 14.81
CA VAL A 181 19.63 11.66 13.61
C VAL A 181 19.52 10.19 14.00
N LEU A 182 18.67 9.45 13.31
CA LEU A 182 18.57 8.00 13.45
C LEU A 182 19.64 7.31 12.60
N ARG A 183 19.99 6.06 12.90
CA ARG A 183 20.96 5.26 12.11
C ARG A 183 20.54 5.07 10.66
N SER A 184 19.25 5.24 10.34
CA SER A 184 18.73 5.28 8.97
C SER A 184 19.18 6.52 8.17
N GLY A 185 19.73 7.53 8.86
CA GLY A 185 20.03 8.87 8.33
C GLY A 185 18.84 9.84 8.38
N GLU A 186 17.70 9.39 8.92
CA GLU A 186 16.51 10.23 9.09
C GLU A 186 16.71 11.24 10.22
N VAL A 187 16.25 12.47 9.98
CA VAL A 187 16.30 13.55 10.98
C VAL A 187 14.90 13.76 11.51
N VAL A 188 14.74 13.60 12.82
CA VAL A 188 13.48 13.77 13.51
C VAL A 188 13.57 14.89 14.53
N ARG A 189 12.44 15.57 14.74
CA ARG A 189 12.18 16.47 15.85
C ARG A 189 11.32 15.73 16.86
N ILE A 190 11.66 15.84 18.14
CA ILE A 190 10.91 15.32 19.26
C ILE A 190 10.43 16.51 20.07
N ASP A 191 9.12 16.66 20.22
CA ASP A 191 8.51 17.74 21.00
C ASP A 191 8.53 17.45 22.51
N ALA A 192 8.16 18.44 23.31
CA ALA A 192 8.21 18.34 24.78
C ALA A 192 7.27 17.26 25.35
N ASP A 193 6.20 16.95 24.62
CA ASP A 193 5.22 15.90 24.92
C ASP A 193 5.63 14.53 24.34
N GLY A 194 6.75 14.46 23.61
CA GLY A 194 7.29 13.24 23.03
C GLY A 194 6.84 12.95 21.61
N ASP A 195 6.05 13.84 20.99
CA ASP A 195 5.64 13.67 19.60
C ASP A 195 6.85 13.74 18.66
N VAL A 196 6.96 12.75 17.76
CA VAL A 196 8.06 12.61 16.81
C VAL A 196 7.62 13.04 15.42
N HIS A 197 8.38 13.93 14.80
CA HIS A 197 8.10 14.49 13.48
C HIS A 197 9.33 14.47 12.58
N ASP A 198 9.17 13.97 11.36
CA ASP A 198 10.22 14.00 10.35
C ASP A 198 10.49 15.45 9.93
N ILE A 199 11.77 15.82 9.88
CA ILE A 199 12.20 17.15 9.44
C ILE A 199 13.27 17.02 8.36
N HIS A 200 13.21 17.91 7.37
CA HIS A 200 14.15 17.88 6.24
C HIS A 200 15.47 18.61 6.52
N ARG A 201 15.54 19.39 7.60
CA ARG A 201 16.70 20.21 7.94
C ARG A 201 16.99 20.11 9.43
N ALA A 202 18.11 19.49 9.78
CA ALA A 202 18.62 19.44 11.14
C ALA A 202 18.96 20.85 11.67
N PRO A 203 18.81 21.10 12.98
CA PRO A 203 19.39 22.29 13.59
C PRO A 203 20.93 22.23 13.47
N PRO A 204 21.61 23.37 13.24
CA PRO A 204 23.07 23.39 13.08
C PRO A 204 23.84 22.77 14.27
N THR A 205 23.27 22.87 15.47
CA THR A 205 23.82 22.31 16.71
C THR A 205 23.81 20.78 16.77
N LEU A 206 23.13 20.11 15.84
CA LEU A 206 23.13 18.64 15.76
C LEU A 206 24.43 18.09 15.18
N ASP A 207 25.15 18.88 14.37
CA ASP A 207 26.45 18.50 13.79
C ASP A 207 27.63 19.09 14.58
N GLU A 208 27.40 20.20 15.30
CA GLU A 208 28.41 20.89 16.09
C GLU A 208 28.34 20.51 17.57
N ALA A 209 29.42 19.93 18.12
CA ALA A 209 29.52 19.75 19.56
C ALA A 209 29.74 21.12 20.23
N PRO A 210 29.01 21.44 21.30
CA PRO A 210 29.16 22.75 21.95
C PRO A 210 30.52 22.82 22.67
N ASP A 211 31.20 23.96 22.53
CA ASP A 211 32.50 24.21 23.17
C ASP A 211 32.34 24.32 24.68
N ALA A 212 32.64 23.23 25.38
CA ALA A 212 32.53 23.16 26.83
C ALA A 212 33.69 23.87 27.54
N PRO A 213 33.42 24.57 28.66
CA PRO A 213 34.48 25.10 29.50
C PRO A 213 35.34 23.95 30.06
N PRO A 214 36.64 24.16 30.27
CA PRO A 214 37.52 23.13 30.80
C PRO A 214 37.05 22.72 32.20
N TYR A 215 36.80 21.43 32.38
CA TYR A 215 36.47 20.82 33.66
C TYR A 215 37.55 19.79 34.02
N LEU A 216 38.15 19.94 35.20
CA LEU A 216 39.15 19.02 35.73
C LEU A 216 38.49 18.11 36.78
N PRO A 217 38.17 16.85 36.45
CA PRO A 217 37.57 15.94 37.40
C PRO A 217 38.57 15.60 38.52
N LEU A 218 38.10 15.65 39.77
CA LEU A 218 38.89 15.30 40.97
C LEU A 218 38.22 14.13 41.70
N GLY A 219 39.03 13.18 42.17
CA GLY A 219 38.56 12.10 43.05
C GLY A 219 38.35 10.76 42.36
N ALA A 220 37.21 10.11 42.62
CA ALA A 220 36.90 8.76 42.15
C ALA A 220 36.51 8.69 40.65
N TYR A 221 36.07 9.82 40.10
CA TYR A 221 35.81 10.01 38.67
C TYR A 221 36.88 10.97 38.17
N ASP A 222 37.70 10.53 37.21
CA ASP A 222 38.89 11.25 36.75
C ASP A 222 38.97 11.33 35.21
N VAL A 223 37.94 10.86 34.51
CA VAL A 223 37.82 10.95 33.06
C VAL A 223 36.57 11.75 32.69
N LEU A 224 36.74 12.88 32.01
CA LEU A 224 35.63 13.61 31.38
C LEU A 224 35.26 12.90 30.08
N VAL A 225 34.02 12.41 29.99
CA VAL A 225 33.50 11.69 28.82
C VAL A 225 32.83 12.64 27.85
N GLN A 226 31.93 13.48 28.37
CA GLN A 226 31.09 14.35 27.56
C GLN A 226 30.62 15.55 28.39
N SER A 227 30.30 16.65 27.71
CA SER A 227 29.67 17.81 28.33
C SER A 227 28.46 18.24 27.50
N ALA A 228 27.41 18.69 28.17
CA ALA A 228 26.20 19.20 27.54
C ALA A 228 25.70 20.46 28.26
N PRO A 229 25.13 21.44 27.54
CA PRO A 229 24.53 22.61 28.17
C PRO A 229 23.27 22.23 28.95
N VAL A 230 22.99 22.97 30.03
CA VAL A 230 21.80 22.78 30.87
C VAL A 230 20.79 23.89 30.59
N PRO A 231 19.47 23.62 30.56
CA PRO A 231 18.44 24.66 30.50
C PRO A 231 18.62 25.69 31.62
N GLY A 232 18.55 26.98 31.27
CA GLY A 232 18.81 28.08 32.23
C GLY A 232 20.29 28.45 32.38
N GLY A 233 21.20 27.78 31.68
CA GLY A 233 22.63 28.07 31.63
C GLY A 233 23.48 27.16 32.51
N GLY A 234 24.78 27.11 32.24
CA GLY A 234 25.70 26.17 32.87
C GLY A 234 25.91 24.90 32.04
N TRP A 235 26.51 23.88 32.67
CA TRP A 235 26.99 22.68 31.99
C TRP A 235 26.82 21.42 32.84
N ALA A 236 26.46 20.33 32.20
CA ALA A 236 26.48 18.99 32.75
C ALA A 236 27.68 18.24 32.18
N HIS A 237 28.55 17.74 33.05
CA HIS A 237 29.73 16.95 32.69
C HIS A 237 29.49 15.49 33.07
N LEU A 238 29.54 14.60 32.08
CA LEU A 238 29.55 13.16 32.27
C LEU A 238 30.98 12.70 32.55
N LEU A 239 31.17 12.05 33.69
CA LEU A 239 32.45 11.56 34.16
C LEU A 239 32.45 10.03 34.25
N ASP A 240 33.62 9.43 34.05
CA ASP A 240 33.90 8.02 34.25
C ASP A 240 35.06 7.83 35.25
N SER A 241 35.15 6.63 35.82
CA SER A 241 36.22 6.24 36.72
C SER A 241 37.27 5.44 35.95
N SER A 242 38.49 5.95 35.84
CA SER A 242 39.60 5.22 35.20
C SER A 242 40.10 4.02 36.03
N ARG A 243 39.79 3.98 37.33
CA ARG A 243 40.40 3.06 38.29
C ARG A 243 39.53 1.83 38.54
N ARG A 244 40.01 0.64 38.14
CA ARG A 244 39.74 -0.59 38.89
C ARG A 244 40.71 -0.69 40.07
N ALA A 245 40.17 -1.06 41.23
CA ALA A 245 40.95 -1.66 42.29
C ALA A 245 41.57 -2.98 41.78
N GLY A 246 42.85 -2.95 41.40
CA GLY A 246 43.77 -4.07 41.60
C GLY A 246 43.65 -5.35 40.76
N GLN A 247 43.18 -5.34 39.50
CA GLN A 247 43.35 -6.50 38.61
C GLN A 247 43.91 -6.13 37.23
N GLN A 248 45.07 -6.71 36.93
CA GLN A 248 45.51 -6.99 35.58
C GLN A 248 44.56 -8.06 35.02
N ASP A 249 43.81 -7.76 33.96
CA ASP A 249 43.62 -8.75 32.89
C ASP A 249 42.90 -8.22 31.67
N GLU A 250 43.30 -8.86 30.58
CA GLU A 250 42.72 -8.92 29.26
C GLU A 250 41.23 -9.29 29.29
N VAL A 251 40.52 -9.01 28.20
CA VAL A 251 39.06 -9.16 28.02
C VAL A 251 38.25 -7.93 28.48
N ARG A 252 38.45 -6.90 27.67
CA ARG A 252 37.53 -5.80 27.37
C ARG A 252 36.16 -6.38 26.99
N GLN A 253 35.08 -5.86 27.59
CA GLN A 253 33.66 -5.94 27.19
C GLN A 253 32.78 -6.52 28.30
N SER A 254 32.18 -5.66 29.14
CA SER A 254 30.73 -5.71 29.50
C SER A 254 30.36 -5.01 30.81
N GLU A 255 31.30 -4.66 31.69
CA GLU A 255 30.94 -4.01 32.96
C GLU A 255 31.22 -2.52 32.93
N SER A 256 30.15 -1.76 32.74
CA SER A 256 30.07 -0.31 32.85
C SER A 256 30.79 0.22 34.09
N GLY A 257 31.86 1.00 33.88
CA GLY A 257 32.44 1.82 34.93
C GLY A 257 31.35 2.69 35.56
N ARG A 258 31.44 2.91 36.88
CA ARG A 258 30.53 3.84 37.57
C ARG A 258 30.66 5.18 36.84
N ARG A 259 29.59 5.64 36.20
CA ARG A 259 29.51 6.99 35.64
C ARG A 259 28.91 7.94 36.67
N ALA A 260 29.32 9.19 36.62
CA ALA A 260 28.71 10.25 37.40
C ALA A 260 28.45 11.47 36.53
N ILE A 261 27.47 12.27 36.93
CA ILE A 261 27.21 13.57 36.36
C ILE A 261 27.55 14.65 37.37
N VAL A 262 28.23 15.69 36.91
CA VAL A 262 28.45 16.92 37.67
C VAL A 262 27.75 18.04 36.93
N VAL A 263 26.98 18.84 37.66
CA VAL A 263 26.29 20.00 37.11
C VAL A 263 26.95 21.27 37.63
N CYS A 264 27.35 22.13 36.71
CA CYS A 264 27.96 23.43 36.98
C CYS A 264 26.99 24.53 36.56
N THR A 265 26.87 25.56 37.39
CA THR A 265 26.07 26.76 37.07
C THR A 265 26.72 27.60 35.98
N ALA A 266 26.03 28.64 35.51
CA ALA A 266 26.58 29.62 34.57
C ALA A 266 27.87 30.30 35.07
N ASP A 267 28.01 30.45 36.38
CA ASP A 267 29.22 31.00 37.04
C ASP A 267 30.32 29.94 37.24
N LEU A 268 30.19 28.76 36.61
CA LEU A 268 31.11 27.62 36.69
C LEU A 268 31.29 27.05 38.11
N VAL A 269 30.30 27.26 38.98
CA VAL A 269 30.25 26.61 40.30
C VAL A 269 29.63 25.23 40.14
N CYS A 270 30.42 24.19 40.38
CA CYS A 270 30.02 22.81 40.20
C CYS A 270 29.54 22.16 41.50
N GLY A 271 28.45 21.39 41.42
CA GLY A 271 27.97 20.56 42.52
C GLY A 271 28.80 19.28 42.72
N GLU A 272 28.37 18.46 43.68
CA GLU A 272 28.98 17.14 43.89
C GLU A 272 28.63 16.16 42.75
N PRO A 273 29.55 15.26 42.36
CA PRO A 273 29.26 14.22 41.38
C PRO A 273 28.13 13.29 41.85
N ARG A 274 27.10 13.14 41.04
CA ARG A 274 25.99 12.19 41.26
C ARG A 274 26.21 10.93 40.43
N THR A 275 26.36 9.77 41.06
CA THR A 275 26.49 8.49 40.36
C THR A 275 25.21 8.16 39.59
N ILE A 276 25.36 7.75 38.32
CA ILE A 276 24.25 7.34 37.46
C ILE A 276 24.13 5.82 37.57
N VAL A 277 23.05 5.35 38.18
CA VAL A 277 22.77 3.92 38.39
C VAL A 277 21.72 3.36 37.41
N GLU A 278 21.01 4.24 36.71
CA GLU A 278 19.81 3.88 35.92
C GLU A 278 20.11 3.49 34.47
N ALA A 279 21.33 3.73 33.99
CA ALA A 279 21.75 3.39 32.63
C ALA A 279 22.89 2.36 32.68
N ASP A 280 22.78 1.24 31.97
CA ASP A 280 23.80 0.17 31.88
C ASP A 280 25.07 0.61 31.12
N GLY A 281 25.66 1.75 31.50
CA GLY A 281 26.93 2.26 30.98
C GLY A 281 26.89 2.91 29.60
N SER A 282 25.74 3.01 28.92
CA SER A 282 25.64 3.56 27.56
C SER A 282 25.02 4.96 27.48
N ILE A 283 24.99 5.71 28.59
CA ILE A 283 24.41 7.06 28.61
C ILE A 283 25.18 8.03 27.71
N ARG A 284 24.45 8.84 26.95
CA ARG A 284 24.97 9.97 26.16
C ARG A 284 24.22 11.24 26.57
N LEU A 285 24.93 12.35 26.75
CA LEU A 285 24.35 13.66 27.04
C LEU A 285 24.41 14.52 25.78
N ARG A 286 23.44 15.39 25.50
CA ARG A 286 23.63 16.39 24.45
C ARG A 286 22.71 17.60 24.55
#